data_AF-A0A3M1Z6K4-F1
#
_entry.id   AF-A0A3M1Z6K4-F1
#
_cell.length_a   1.000
_cell.length_b   1.000
_cell.length_c   1.000
_cell.angle_alpha   90.00
_cell.angle_beta   90.00
_cell.angle_gamma   90.00
#
_symmetry.space_group_name_H-M   'P 1'
#
loop_
_entity.id
_entity.type
_entity.pdbx_description
1 polymer ?
#
loop_
_entity_poly.entity_id
_entity_poly.type
_entity_poly.pdbx_seq_one_letter_code
_entity_poly.pdbx_strand_id
1 'polypeptide(L)'
;GKGFFTKEIEEALLRGDVDMAVHSMKDMPTESPEGLVLTAVSYRENPADWLIIRKEVVESDALLRLPARAVVGTSSARRKCQILNLRPDLEMKDIRGNVPTRLDKLRRGDFDGIMLAAAGVTRLEIDLSDFEVIKFHPREFVPAPAQGVLVYQTGAENTEVRRLLKNLHHPEVAAATNIERQVLKQMGGGCHMPLGVYCERDQLGNYHVWAAYAESWDAPLRRAMVSSSTSHELAETVVQKLKAPKPA
;
A
#
# COMPACT_ATOMS: atom_id res chain seq x y z
N GLY A 1 -10.49 -13.47 -6.29
CA GLY A 1 -10.27 -14.35 -5.13
C GLY A 1 -9.07 -13.86 -4.35
N LYS A 2 -8.98 -14.19 -3.06
CA LYS A 2 -7.76 -14.00 -2.25
C LYS A 2 -6.60 -14.77 -2.91
N GLY A 3 -5.39 -14.19 -2.95
CA GLY A 3 -4.20 -14.88 -3.45
C GLY A 3 -4.07 -15.00 -4.98
N PHE A 4 -4.86 -14.27 -5.77
CA PHE A 4 -4.82 -14.35 -7.25
C PHE A 4 -3.41 -14.14 -7.84
N PHE A 5 -2.56 -13.36 -7.18
CA PHE A 5 -1.19 -13.06 -7.64
C PHE A 5 -0.11 -13.92 -7.00
N THR A 6 -0.42 -14.72 -5.96
CA THR A 6 0.60 -15.46 -5.19
C THR A 6 0.50 -16.97 -5.39
N LYS A 7 -0.71 -17.50 -5.65
CA LYS A 7 -0.99 -18.93 -5.59
C LYS A 7 -0.08 -19.79 -6.47
N GLU A 8 0.07 -19.45 -7.75
CA GLU A 8 0.89 -20.24 -8.69
C GLU A 8 2.37 -20.28 -8.28
N ILE A 9 2.87 -19.17 -7.73
CA ILE A 9 4.25 -19.04 -7.26
C ILE A 9 4.43 -19.81 -5.94
N GLU A 10 3.45 -19.72 -5.02
CA GLU A 10 3.45 -20.47 -3.76
C GLU A 10 3.40 -21.98 -3.99
N GLU A 11 2.64 -22.45 -4.98
CA GLU A 11 2.61 -23.85 -5.38
C GLU A 11 3.96 -24.32 -5.96
N ALA A 12 4.65 -23.48 -6.74
CA ALA A 12 5.99 -23.78 -7.25
C ALA A 12 7.02 -23.89 -6.12
N LEU A 13 6.95 -23.01 -5.10
CA LEU A 13 7.78 -23.11 -3.90
C LEU A 13 7.52 -24.41 -3.11
N LEU A 14 6.25 -24.79 -2.94
CA LEU A 14 5.87 -26.01 -2.22
C LEU A 14 6.32 -27.29 -2.94
N ARG A 15 6.32 -27.28 -4.28
CA ARG A 15 6.85 -28.40 -5.08
C ARG A 15 8.37 -28.43 -5.16
N GLY A 16 9.05 -27.35 -4.79
CA GLY A 16 10.49 -27.20 -4.96
C GLY A 16 10.91 -26.90 -6.39
N ASP A 17 9.99 -26.44 -7.26
CA ASP A 17 10.32 -26.01 -8.63
C ASP A 17 11.15 -24.71 -8.64
N VAL A 18 11.00 -23.92 -7.58
CA VAL A 18 11.76 -22.69 -7.32
C VAL A 18 12.14 -22.63 -5.85
N ASP A 19 13.29 -22.01 -5.56
CA ASP A 19 13.82 -21.89 -4.21
C ASP A 19 13.31 -20.67 -3.44
N MET A 20 12.92 -19.62 -4.17
CA MET A 20 12.50 -18.34 -3.62
C MET A 20 11.54 -17.63 -4.57
N ALA A 21 10.59 -16.91 -3.98
CA ALA A 21 9.74 -15.97 -4.68
C ALA A 21 9.90 -14.54 -4.15
N VAL A 22 9.67 -13.55 -5.00
CA VAL A 22 9.70 -12.13 -4.65
C VAL A 22 8.32 -11.53 -4.91
N HIS A 23 7.75 -10.90 -3.89
CA HIS A 23 6.42 -10.28 -3.97
C HIS A 23 6.47 -8.83 -3.52
N SER A 24 5.53 -8.02 -4.03
CA SER A 24 5.18 -6.78 -3.35
C SER A 24 4.49 -7.13 -2.03
N MET A 25 5.04 -6.69 -0.89
CA MET A 25 4.59 -7.14 0.43
C MET A 25 3.15 -6.73 0.75
N LYS A 26 2.67 -5.62 0.17
CA LYS A 26 1.27 -5.17 0.28
C LYS A 26 0.25 -6.13 -0.34
N ASP A 27 0.69 -6.96 -1.30
CA ASP A 27 -0.16 -7.92 -2.00
C ASP A 27 -0.14 -9.30 -1.32
N MET A 28 0.73 -9.48 -0.32
CA MET A 28 0.82 -10.72 0.43
C MET A 28 -0.31 -10.84 1.45
N PRO A 29 -0.98 -12.01 1.53
CA PRO A 29 -1.95 -12.29 2.59
C PRO A 29 -1.30 -12.17 3.97
N THR A 30 -2.09 -11.88 5.01
CA THR A 30 -1.60 -11.77 6.39
C THR A 30 -1.18 -13.11 7.01
N GLU A 31 -1.55 -14.21 6.37
CA GLU A 31 -1.20 -15.57 6.75
C GLU A 31 -0.49 -16.22 5.57
N SER A 32 0.62 -16.89 5.86
CA SER A 32 1.37 -17.65 4.86
C SER A 32 0.83 -19.08 4.79
N PRO A 33 0.82 -19.71 3.60
CA PRO A 33 0.53 -21.13 3.48
C PRO A 33 1.47 -21.97 4.35
N GLU A 34 0.97 -23.11 4.84
CA GLU A 34 1.79 -24.07 5.57
C GLU A 34 2.99 -24.51 4.72
N GLY A 35 4.16 -24.65 5.34
CA GLY A 35 5.41 -24.98 4.65
C GLY A 35 6.11 -23.79 3.99
N LEU A 36 5.49 -22.61 3.90
CA LEU A 36 6.11 -21.39 3.37
C LEU A 36 6.30 -20.33 4.45
N VAL A 37 7.36 -19.54 4.31
CA VAL A 37 7.69 -18.46 5.24
C VAL A 37 8.13 -17.20 4.50
N LEU A 38 7.78 -16.04 5.05
CA LEU A 38 8.36 -14.76 4.65
C LEU A 38 9.73 -14.64 5.32
N THR A 39 10.79 -14.77 4.54
CA THR A 39 12.16 -14.97 5.05
C THR A 39 12.92 -13.66 5.21
N ALA A 40 12.79 -12.76 4.23
CA ALA A 40 13.45 -11.47 4.25
C ALA A 40 12.56 -10.38 3.64
N VAL A 41 12.91 -9.13 3.91
CA VAL A 41 12.27 -7.95 3.29
C VAL A 41 13.34 -7.01 2.77
N SER A 42 13.10 -6.39 1.62
CA SER A 42 13.97 -5.36 1.08
C SER A 42 13.94 -4.08 1.92
N TYR A 43 14.77 -3.10 1.55
CA TYR A 43 14.55 -1.72 1.95
C TYR A 43 13.14 -1.25 1.53
N ARG A 44 12.65 -0.18 2.16
CA ARG A 44 11.39 0.44 1.78
C ARG A 44 11.62 1.51 0.72
N GLU A 45 11.15 1.27 -0.48
CA GLU A 45 11.03 2.31 -1.51
C GLU A 45 9.93 3.31 -1.13
N ASN A 46 9.90 4.49 -1.77
CA ASN A 46 8.90 5.53 -1.50
C ASN A 46 7.48 4.96 -1.33
N PRO A 47 6.92 5.00 -0.11
CA PRO A 47 5.66 4.35 0.19
C PRO A 47 4.45 5.17 -0.26
N ALA A 48 4.64 6.43 -0.68
CA ALA A 48 3.56 7.32 -1.05
C ALA A 48 2.72 6.80 -2.23
N ASP A 49 1.48 7.28 -2.30
CA ASP A 49 0.71 7.28 -3.54
C ASP A 49 0.87 8.62 -4.25
N TRP A 50 0.86 8.59 -5.58
CA TRP A 50 0.86 9.78 -6.42
C TRP A 50 -0.42 9.81 -7.27
N LEU A 51 -0.98 11.00 -7.43
CA LEU A 51 -2.03 11.31 -8.39
C LEU A 51 -1.36 11.84 -9.66
N ILE A 52 -1.52 11.11 -10.76
CA ILE A 52 -0.96 11.43 -12.08
C ILE A 52 -2.11 11.99 -12.91
N ILE A 53 -1.97 13.21 -13.41
CA ILE A 53 -3.03 14.00 -14.05
C ILE A 53 -2.60 14.34 -15.47
N ARG A 54 -3.54 14.30 -16.43
CA ARG A 54 -3.25 14.79 -17.78
C ARG A 54 -3.08 16.29 -17.77
N LYS A 55 -2.05 16.81 -18.43
CA LYS A 55 -1.75 18.25 -18.39
C LYS A 55 -2.89 19.12 -18.95
N GLU A 56 -3.60 18.61 -19.95
CA GLU A 56 -4.69 19.33 -20.61
C GLU A 56 -5.91 19.61 -19.72
N VAL A 57 -6.06 18.91 -18.59
CA VAL A 57 -7.17 19.12 -17.64
C VAL A 57 -6.74 19.78 -16.33
N VAL A 58 -5.47 20.18 -16.20
CA VAL A 58 -4.95 20.75 -14.95
C VAL A 58 -5.58 22.12 -14.67
N GLU A 59 -6.21 22.25 -13.50
CA GLU A 59 -6.69 23.53 -12.97
C GLU A 59 -5.83 23.93 -11.76
N SER A 60 -4.84 24.80 -11.97
CA SER A 60 -3.81 25.08 -10.96
C SER A 60 -4.33 25.61 -9.62
N ASP A 61 -5.44 26.34 -9.63
CA ASP A 61 -6.05 26.92 -8.42
C ASP A 61 -7.00 25.95 -7.69
N ALA A 62 -7.33 24.82 -8.32
CA ALA A 62 -8.20 23.81 -7.71
C ALA A 62 -7.42 22.91 -6.75
N LEU A 63 -8.08 22.47 -5.67
CA LEU A 63 -7.51 21.46 -4.77
C LEU A 63 -7.23 20.16 -5.55
N LEU A 64 -6.02 19.60 -5.41
CA LEU A 64 -5.48 18.49 -6.21
C LEU A 64 -5.30 18.80 -7.70
N ARG A 65 -5.42 20.06 -8.12
CA ARG A 65 -5.29 20.55 -9.49
C ARG A 65 -6.21 19.87 -10.52
N LEU A 66 -7.35 19.38 -10.06
CA LEU A 66 -8.37 18.72 -10.89
C LEU A 66 -9.63 19.60 -10.98
N PRO A 67 -10.30 19.64 -12.15
CA PRO A 67 -11.56 20.33 -12.33
C PRO A 67 -12.67 19.71 -11.48
N ALA A 68 -13.79 20.40 -11.35
CA ALA A 68 -14.98 19.84 -10.72
C ALA A 68 -15.43 18.57 -11.44
N ARG A 69 -15.78 17.53 -10.68
CA ARG A 69 -16.25 16.22 -11.21
C ARG A 69 -15.26 15.49 -12.13
N ALA A 70 -13.96 15.78 -12.03
CA ALA A 70 -12.95 15.06 -12.78
C ALA A 70 -12.99 13.55 -12.50
N VAL A 71 -12.68 12.75 -13.51
CA VAL A 71 -12.71 11.29 -13.46
C VAL A 71 -11.35 10.75 -12.99
N VAL A 72 -11.30 10.14 -11.81
CA VAL A 72 -10.07 9.56 -11.23
C VAL A 72 -10.08 8.03 -11.23
N GLY A 73 -9.06 7.44 -11.86
CA GLY A 73 -8.88 6.01 -12.01
C GLY A 73 -8.15 5.33 -10.85
N THR A 74 -8.85 4.47 -10.11
CA THR A 74 -8.24 3.53 -9.14
C THR A 74 -9.24 2.43 -8.74
N SER A 75 -8.80 1.16 -8.75
CA SER A 75 -9.58 0.05 -8.18
C SER A 75 -9.32 -0.19 -6.68
N SER A 76 -8.51 0.64 -6.02
CA SER A 76 -8.25 0.54 -4.59
C SER A 76 -9.29 1.31 -3.78
N ALA A 77 -10.09 0.60 -2.97
CA ALA A 77 -11.05 1.19 -2.06
C ALA A 77 -10.40 2.18 -1.07
N ARG A 78 -9.21 1.83 -0.56
CA ARG A 78 -8.36 2.70 0.29
C ARG A 78 -8.02 4.03 -0.36
N ARG A 79 -7.73 4.03 -1.66
CA ARG A 79 -7.41 5.27 -2.39
C ARG A 79 -8.67 6.09 -2.65
N LYS A 80 -9.77 5.41 -3.02
CA LYS A 80 -11.09 6.05 -3.24
C LYS A 80 -11.55 6.81 -2.01
N CYS A 81 -11.62 6.17 -0.83
CA CYS A 81 -12.11 6.84 0.38
C CYS A 81 -11.25 8.05 0.77
N GLN A 82 -9.93 7.96 0.64
CA GLN A 82 -9.04 9.06 0.97
C GLN A 82 -9.12 10.22 -0.02
N ILE A 83 -9.25 9.94 -1.33
CA ILE A 83 -9.47 10.98 -2.34
C ILE A 83 -10.81 11.68 -2.10
N LEU A 84 -11.89 10.92 -1.91
CA LEU A 84 -13.22 11.48 -1.73
C LEU A 84 -13.36 12.26 -0.43
N ASN A 85 -12.57 11.92 0.60
CA ASN A 85 -12.48 12.75 1.80
C ASN A 85 -11.83 14.12 1.53
N LEU A 86 -10.99 14.26 0.51
CA LEU A 86 -10.38 15.55 0.12
C LEU A 86 -11.22 16.29 -0.92
N ARG A 87 -11.80 15.56 -1.87
CA ARG A 87 -12.58 16.06 -3.00
C ARG A 87 -13.82 15.17 -3.23
N PRO A 88 -14.91 15.42 -2.50
CA PRO A 88 -16.13 14.60 -2.58
C PRO A 88 -16.84 14.65 -3.93
N ASP A 89 -16.52 15.64 -4.76
CA ASP A 89 -17.15 15.85 -6.07
C ASP A 89 -16.54 15.00 -7.19
N LEU A 90 -15.38 14.36 -6.98
CA LEU A 90 -14.69 13.58 -8.02
C LEU A 90 -15.42 12.28 -8.36
N GLU A 91 -15.36 11.89 -9.63
CA GLU A 91 -15.90 10.62 -10.10
C GLU A 91 -14.84 9.51 -10.04
N MET A 92 -15.05 8.51 -9.19
CA MET A 92 -14.11 7.39 -9.06
C MET A 92 -14.46 6.26 -10.04
N LYS A 93 -13.52 5.92 -10.93
CA LYS A 93 -13.66 4.77 -11.86
C LYS A 93 -12.59 3.71 -11.63
N ASP A 94 -12.96 2.45 -11.81
CA ASP A 94 -12.03 1.34 -11.70
C ASP A 94 -11.04 1.30 -12.87
N ILE A 95 -9.79 0.91 -12.58
CA ILE A 95 -8.75 0.77 -13.59
C ILE A 95 -7.89 -0.47 -13.29
N ARG A 96 -7.69 -1.29 -14.32
CA ARG A 96 -6.85 -2.49 -14.30
C ARG A 96 -5.72 -2.42 -15.31
N GLY A 97 -4.71 -3.25 -15.13
CA GLY A 97 -3.47 -3.27 -15.91
C GLY A 97 -2.24 -3.06 -15.02
N ASN A 98 -1.05 -3.27 -15.56
CA ASN A 98 0.21 -2.88 -14.94
C ASN A 98 0.40 -1.35 -15.04
N VAL A 99 1.52 -0.81 -14.51
CA VAL A 99 1.77 0.64 -14.50
C VAL A 99 1.74 1.25 -15.92
N PRO A 100 2.48 0.73 -16.92
CA PRO A 100 2.43 1.25 -18.29
C PRO A 100 1.02 1.25 -18.90
N THR A 101 0.28 0.13 -18.83
CA THR A 101 -1.08 0.04 -19.38
C THR A 101 -2.03 1.05 -18.74
N ARG A 102 -1.87 1.35 -17.45
CA ARG A 102 -2.69 2.36 -16.77
C ARG A 102 -2.35 3.77 -17.22
N LEU A 103 -1.06 4.07 -17.43
CA LEU A 103 -0.63 5.35 -17.96
C LEU A 103 -1.09 5.54 -19.41
N ASP A 104 -1.10 4.50 -20.23
CA ASP A 104 -1.64 4.59 -21.60
C ASP A 104 -3.14 4.89 -21.60
N LYS A 105 -3.90 4.28 -20.70
CA LYS A 105 -5.33 4.64 -20.50
C LYS A 105 -5.50 6.10 -20.10
N LEU A 106 -4.63 6.60 -19.23
CA LEU A 106 -4.59 8.02 -18.89
C LEU A 106 -4.27 8.85 -20.15
N ARG A 107 -3.22 8.55 -20.93
CA ARG A 107 -2.88 9.29 -22.16
C ARG A 107 -4.03 9.36 -23.18
N ARG A 108 -4.84 8.32 -23.29
CA ARG A 108 -6.00 8.27 -24.20
C ARG A 108 -7.19 9.11 -23.74
N GLY A 109 -7.15 9.66 -22.53
CA GLY A 109 -8.25 10.42 -21.95
C GLY A 109 -9.37 9.55 -21.37
N ASP A 110 -9.10 8.26 -21.09
CA ASP A 110 -10.07 7.39 -20.40
C ASP A 110 -10.33 7.89 -18.95
N PHE A 111 -9.40 8.68 -18.40
CA PHE A 111 -9.41 9.28 -17.07
C PHE A 111 -8.78 10.68 -17.11
N ASP A 112 -9.14 11.55 -16.18
CA ASP A 112 -8.49 12.86 -15.98
C ASP A 112 -7.27 12.75 -15.07
N GLY A 113 -7.32 11.83 -14.11
CA GLY A 113 -6.16 11.41 -13.33
C GLY A 113 -6.22 9.95 -12.92
N ILE A 114 -5.10 9.35 -12.55
CA ILE A 114 -5.03 8.00 -11.98
C ILE A 114 -4.14 7.99 -10.74
N MET A 115 -4.37 6.99 -9.88
CA MET A 115 -3.53 6.79 -8.70
C MET A 115 -2.54 5.64 -8.88
N LEU A 116 -1.26 5.92 -8.64
CA LEU A 116 -0.18 4.94 -8.65
C LEU A 116 0.62 4.98 -7.35
N ALA A 117 1.28 3.87 -7.03
CA ALA A 117 2.22 3.84 -5.91
C ALA A 117 3.56 4.39 -6.42
N ALA A 118 4.19 5.30 -5.68
CA ALA A 118 5.47 5.88 -6.04
C ALA A 118 6.53 4.80 -6.31
N ALA A 119 6.63 3.81 -5.43
CA ALA A 119 7.55 2.69 -5.59
C ALA A 119 7.43 1.92 -6.92
N GLY A 120 6.22 1.82 -7.49
CA GLY A 120 6.02 1.16 -8.78
C GLY A 120 6.50 2.01 -9.95
N VAL A 121 6.38 3.33 -9.85
CA VAL A 121 6.88 4.28 -10.85
C VAL A 121 8.40 4.34 -10.80
N THR A 122 8.97 4.53 -9.60
CA THR A 122 10.41 4.64 -9.39
C THR A 122 11.17 3.41 -9.85
N ARG A 123 10.74 2.20 -9.45
CA ARG A 123 11.43 0.94 -9.80
C ARG A 123 11.40 0.61 -11.29
N LEU A 124 10.40 1.11 -12.00
CA LEU A 124 10.25 0.92 -13.44
C LEU A 124 10.85 2.08 -14.25
N GLU A 125 11.47 3.06 -13.57
CA GLU A 125 12.06 4.25 -14.19
C GLU A 125 11.10 4.97 -15.14
N ILE A 126 9.82 4.99 -14.77
CA ILE A 126 8.76 5.52 -15.63
C ILE A 126 8.90 7.04 -15.71
N ASP A 127 9.04 7.53 -16.93
CA ASP A 127 8.95 8.95 -17.22
C ASP A 127 7.49 9.44 -17.07
N LEU A 128 7.32 10.47 -16.27
CA LEU A 128 6.05 11.14 -16.03
C LEU A 128 6.05 12.59 -16.54
N SER A 129 7.03 12.99 -17.36
CA SER A 129 7.17 14.34 -17.90
C SER A 129 5.92 14.85 -18.60
N ASP A 130 5.12 13.96 -19.19
CA ASP A 130 3.90 14.28 -19.93
C ASP A 130 2.71 14.59 -19.02
N PHE A 131 2.85 14.37 -17.71
CA PHE A 131 1.77 14.51 -16.73
C PHE A 131 2.07 15.58 -15.70
N GLU A 132 1.02 16.03 -15.02
CA GLU A 132 1.13 16.71 -13.74
C GLU A 132 1.09 15.67 -12.62
N VAL A 133 1.94 15.81 -11.60
CA VAL A 133 2.10 14.79 -10.55
C VAL A 133 1.93 15.41 -9.17
N ILE A 134 0.84 15.06 -8.49
CA ILE A 134 0.64 15.38 -7.09
C ILE A 134 1.20 14.24 -6.24
N LYS A 135 2.26 14.54 -5.48
CA LYS A 135 2.93 13.59 -4.59
C LYS A 135 2.36 13.74 -3.17
N PHE A 136 1.58 12.78 -2.72
CA PHE A 136 1.04 12.84 -1.37
C PHE A 136 2.09 12.49 -0.31
N HIS A 137 2.02 13.15 0.85
CA HIS A 137 2.79 12.73 2.01
C HIS A 137 2.18 11.45 2.62
N PRO A 138 2.95 10.39 2.92
CA PRO A 138 2.42 9.11 3.41
C PRO A 138 1.75 9.19 4.79
N ARG A 139 2.02 10.24 5.57
CA ARG A 139 1.33 10.52 6.84
C ARG A 139 -0.07 11.12 6.66
N GLU A 140 -0.36 11.71 5.50
CA GLU A 140 -1.63 12.39 5.20
C GLU A 140 -2.54 11.56 4.30
N PHE A 141 -1.95 10.99 3.23
CA PHE A 141 -2.57 10.00 2.37
C PHE A 141 -1.94 8.64 2.67
N VAL A 142 -2.57 7.93 3.61
CA VAL A 142 -1.96 6.76 4.23
C VAL A 142 -1.89 5.61 3.22
N PRO A 143 -0.68 5.09 2.92
CA PRO A 143 -0.48 4.03 1.94
C PRO A 143 -1.05 2.69 2.40
N ALA A 144 -1.08 1.72 1.48
CA ALA A 144 -1.40 0.35 1.84
C ALA A 144 -0.33 -0.20 2.82
N PRO A 145 -0.71 -1.07 3.78
CA PRO A 145 0.25 -1.77 4.62
C PRO A 145 1.38 -2.39 3.78
N ALA A 146 2.62 -2.17 4.18
CA ALA A 146 3.85 -2.60 3.54
C ALA A 146 4.07 -2.11 2.08
N GLN A 147 3.38 -1.04 1.65
CA GLN A 147 3.66 -0.42 0.36
C GLN A 147 5.11 0.07 0.29
N GLY A 148 5.77 -0.21 -0.84
CA GLY A 148 7.18 0.10 -1.07
C GLY A 148 8.15 -1.02 -0.72
N VAL A 149 7.70 -2.09 -0.06
CA VAL A 149 8.57 -3.20 0.39
C VAL A 149 8.38 -4.43 -0.50
N LEU A 150 9.49 -5.05 -0.89
CA LEU A 150 9.50 -6.40 -1.46
C LEU A 150 9.74 -7.42 -0.35
N VAL A 151 9.08 -8.56 -0.45
CA VAL A 151 9.27 -9.68 0.48
C VAL A 151 9.72 -10.91 -0.26
N TYR A 152 10.70 -11.60 0.33
CA TYR A 152 11.28 -12.84 -0.17
C TYR A 152 10.63 -14.01 0.57
N GLN A 153 9.87 -14.84 -0.14
CA GLN A 153 9.19 -16.02 0.40
C GLN A 153 9.97 -17.28 0.00
N THR A 154 10.14 -18.20 0.94
CA THR A 154 10.85 -19.48 0.70
C THR A 154 10.09 -20.63 1.37
N GLY A 155 10.48 -21.87 1.05
CA GLY A 155 10.12 -23.02 1.87
C GLY A 155 10.69 -22.89 3.29
N ALA A 156 9.94 -23.35 4.29
CA ALA A 156 10.34 -23.32 5.70
C ALA A 156 11.63 -24.11 5.95
N GLU A 157 11.76 -25.27 5.29
CA GLU A 157 12.89 -26.18 5.45
C GLU A 157 14.12 -25.81 4.60
N ASN A 158 14.02 -24.84 3.69
CA ASN A 158 15.14 -24.41 2.84
C ASN A 158 16.10 -23.49 3.62
N THR A 159 16.81 -24.06 4.59
CA THR A 159 17.69 -23.33 5.51
C THR A 159 18.89 -22.67 4.83
N GLU A 160 19.35 -23.22 3.71
CA GLU A 160 20.45 -22.68 2.92
C GLU A 160 20.08 -21.32 2.32
N VAL A 161 18.99 -21.27 1.55
CA VAL A 161 18.51 -20.03 0.93
C VAL A 161 18.12 -19.02 2.00
N ARG A 162 17.49 -19.47 3.09
CA ARG A 162 17.16 -18.61 4.23
C ARG A 162 18.39 -17.97 4.86
N ARG A 163 19.53 -18.66 4.91
CA ARG A 163 20.80 -18.10 5.40
C ARG A 163 21.32 -17.03 4.46
N LEU A 164 21.26 -17.25 3.14
CA LEU A 164 21.69 -16.26 2.14
C LEU A 164 20.85 -14.98 2.21
N LEU A 165 19.53 -15.12 2.37
CA LEU A 165 18.60 -13.99 2.41
C LEU A 165 18.72 -13.10 3.65
N LYS A 166 19.42 -13.54 4.71
CA LYS A 166 19.74 -12.68 5.85
C LYS A 166 20.49 -11.42 5.43
N ASN A 167 21.33 -11.52 4.39
CA ASN A 167 22.11 -10.38 3.89
C ASN A 167 21.24 -9.34 3.16
N LEU A 168 20.05 -9.72 2.69
CA LEU A 168 19.10 -8.83 2.03
C LEU A 168 18.01 -8.32 2.99
N HIS A 169 17.98 -8.81 4.23
CA HIS A 169 16.94 -8.50 5.18
C HIS A 169 17.16 -7.14 5.84
N HIS A 170 16.15 -6.27 5.76
CA HIS A 170 16.14 -4.99 6.46
C HIS A 170 15.30 -5.09 7.75
N PRO A 171 15.92 -5.27 8.94
CA PRO A 171 15.18 -5.54 10.18
C PRO A 171 14.30 -4.37 10.63
N GLU A 172 14.71 -3.12 10.38
CA GLU A 172 13.92 -1.95 10.73
C GLU A 172 12.65 -1.83 9.88
N VAL A 173 12.77 -2.14 8.58
CA VAL A 173 11.63 -2.21 7.66
C VAL A 173 10.70 -3.36 8.05
N ALA A 174 11.26 -4.51 8.44
CA ALA A 174 10.49 -5.64 8.93
C ALA A 174 9.70 -5.28 10.20
N ALA A 175 10.33 -4.60 11.16
CA ALA A 175 9.67 -4.17 12.39
C ALA A 175 8.48 -3.24 12.11
N ALA A 176 8.67 -2.22 11.26
CA ALA A 176 7.61 -1.30 10.89
C ALA A 176 6.47 -1.98 10.12
N THR A 177 6.80 -2.77 9.09
CA THR A 177 5.79 -3.46 8.27
C THR A 177 5.06 -4.56 9.02
N ASN A 178 5.67 -5.18 10.04
CA ASN A 178 4.99 -6.13 10.91
C ASN A 178 3.86 -5.46 11.70
N ILE A 179 4.06 -4.26 12.24
CA ILE A 179 3.01 -3.48 12.90
C ILE A 179 1.88 -3.17 11.90
N GLU A 180 2.24 -2.68 10.71
CA GLU A 180 1.25 -2.37 9.66
C GLU A 180 0.39 -3.59 9.28
N ARG A 181 1.03 -4.75 9.13
CA ARG A 181 0.37 -6.01 8.77
C ARG A 181 -0.42 -6.63 9.93
N GLN A 182 0.00 -6.43 11.17
CA GLN A 182 -0.79 -6.82 12.35
C GLN A 182 -2.09 -6.02 12.43
N VAL A 183 -2.05 -4.70 12.19
CA VAL A 183 -3.27 -3.88 12.08
C VAL A 183 -4.17 -4.42 10.97
N LEU A 184 -3.62 -4.70 9.78
CA LEU A 184 -4.38 -5.30 8.68
C LEU A 184 -5.04 -6.63 9.09
N LYS A 185 -4.30 -7.51 9.78
CA LYS A 185 -4.81 -8.80 10.26
C LYS A 185 -5.99 -8.62 11.21
N GLN A 186 -5.84 -7.75 12.22
CA GLN A 186 -6.87 -7.47 13.23
C GLN A 186 -8.10 -6.75 12.68
N MET A 187 -7.94 -6.01 11.58
CA MET A 187 -9.06 -5.37 10.88
C MET A 187 -9.83 -6.34 9.97
N GLY A 188 -9.34 -7.56 9.74
CA GLY A 188 -10.02 -8.59 8.93
C GLY A 188 -9.29 -9.01 7.64
N GLY A 189 -8.05 -8.56 7.43
CA GLY A 189 -7.08 -9.17 6.51
C GLY A 189 -7.38 -9.07 5.00
N GLY A 190 -8.33 -8.22 4.58
CA GLY A 190 -8.71 -8.10 3.17
C GLY A 190 -7.94 -7.03 2.40
N CYS A 191 -7.30 -7.38 1.28
CA CYS A 191 -6.62 -6.41 0.39
C CYS A 191 -7.58 -5.37 -0.24
N HIS A 192 -8.88 -5.66 -0.24
CA HIS A 192 -9.94 -4.75 -0.72
C HIS A 192 -10.49 -3.83 0.36
N MET A 193 -10.05 -3.99 1.62
CA MET A 193 -10.48 -3.11 2.70
C MET A 193 -10.02 -1.67 2.45
N PRO A 194 -10.86 -0.65 2.72
CA PRO A 194 -10.45 0.76 2.70
C PRO A 194 -9.52 1.12 3.87
N LEU A 195 -8.39 0.41 4.01
CA LEU A 195 -7.44 0.56 5.12
C LEU A 195 -6.06 0.96 4.60
N GLY A 196 -5.55 2.11 5.07
CA GLY A 196 -4.14 2.47 5.00
C GLY A 196 -3.49 2.39 6.36
N VAL A 197 -2.25 1.88 6.42
CA VAL A 197 -1.43 1.86 7.64
C VAL A 197 0.01 2.12 7.24
N TYR A 198 0.63 3.09 7.92
CA TYR A 198 2.01 3.48 7.71
C TYR A 198 2.72 3.63 9.04
N CYS A 199 3.83 2.90 9.18
CA CYS A 199 4.67 2.93 10.35
C CYS A 199 6.08 3.39 9.98
N GLU A 200 6.63 4.28 10.78
CA GLU A 200 8.03 4.69 10.77
C GLU A 200 8.62 4.54 12.17
N ARG A 201 9.94 4.41 12.23
CA ARG A 201 10.70 4.58 13.48
C ARG A 201 11.47 5.89 13.44
N ASP A 202 11.44 6.63 14.54
CA ASP A 202 12.29 7.82 14.70
C ASP A 202 13.74 7.44 15.06
N GLN A 203 14.60 8.44 15.19
CA GLN A 203 16.01 8.25 15.54
C GLN A 203 16.22 7.69 16.97
N LEU A 204 15.22 7.84 17.85
CA LEU A 204 15.24 7.30 19.20
C LEU A 204 14.68 5.86 19.25
N GLY A 205 14.24 5.33 18.10
CA GLY A 205 13.71 3.99 17.95
C GLY A 205 12.22 3.87 18.26
N ASN A 206 11.51 4.97 18.54
CA ASN A 206 10.07 4.98 18.77
C ASN A 206 9.31 4.73 17.47
N TYR A 207 8.22 3.97 17.55
CA TYR A 207 7.30 3.74 16.45
C TYR A 207 6.27 4.87 16.38
N HIS A 208 5.99 5.31 15.15
CA HIS A 208 4.88 6.19 14.82
C HIS A 208 4.02 5.52 13.77
N VAL A 209 2.73 5.38 14.05
CA VAL A 209 1.76 4.74 13.16
C VAL A 209 0.68 5.74 12.78
N TRP A 210 0.52 5.94 11.48
CA TRP A 210 -0.62 6.63 10.88
C TRP A 210 -1.51 5.59 10.21
N ALA A 211 -2.81 5.68 10.48
CA ALA A 211 -3.78 4.78 9.88
C ALA A 211 -5.01 5.55 9.40
N ALA A 212 -5.60 5.09 8.31
CA ALA A 212 -6.83 5.62 7.73
C ALA A 212 -7.75 4.46 7.37
N TYR A 213 -9.01 4.52 7.80
CA TYR A 213 -9.98 3.43 7.63
C TYR A 213 -11.37 3.97 7.30
N ALA A 214 -12.09 3.29 6.42
CA ALA A 214 -13.52 3.48 6.21
C ALA A 214 -14.20 2.11 6.05
N GLU A 215 -15.47 2.01 6.42
CA GLU A 215 -16.26 0.75 6.34
C GLU A 215 -16.48 0.32 4.88
N SER A 216 -16.69 1.29 4.00
CA SER A 216 -16.75 1.16 2.55
C SER A 216 -15.95 2.31 1.91
N TRP A 217 -15.74 2.27 0.59
CA TRP A 217 -14.95 3.30 -0.09
C TRP A 217 -15.61 4.68 -0.13
N ASP A 218 -16.92 4.73 0.08
CA ASP A 218 -17.79 5.92 0.11
C ASP A 218 -18.24 6.30 1.54
N ALA A 219 -17.84 5.52 2.56
CA ALA A 219 -18.12 5.85 3.95
C ALA A 219 -17.16 6.92 4.51
N PRO A 220 -17.55 7.62 5.60
CA PRO A 220 -16.68 8.59 6.26
C PRO A 220 -15.33 8.00 6.67
N LEU A 221 -14.25 8.71 6.34
CA LEU A 221 -12.90 8.31 6.69
C LEU A 221 -12.62 8.57 8.18
N ARG A 222 -12.07 7.56 8.85
CA ARG A 222 -11.53 7.65 10.21
C ARG A 222 -10.01 7.61 10.14
N ARG A 223 -9.34 8.39 10.98
CA ARG A 223 -7.87 8.43 11.07
C ARG A 223 -7.42 8.15 12.49
N ALA A 224 -6.26 7.51 12.63
CA ALA A 224 -5.59 7.32 13.90
C ALA A 224 -4.10 7.65 13.76
N MET A 225 -3.55 8.28 14.79
CA MET A 225 -2.12 8.44 14.99
C MET A 225 -1.75 7.91 16.36
N VAL A 226 -0.74 7.04 16.42
CA VAL A 226 -0.24 6.43 17.65
C VAL A 226 1.28 6.44 17.62
N SER A 227 1.89 6.90 18.71
CA SER A 227 3.33 6.85 18.93
C SER A 227 3.61 5.97 20.14
N SER A 228 4.65 5.14 20.08
CA SER A 228 5.03 4.24 21.17
C SER A 228 6.52 3.91 21.12
N SER A 229 7.17 3.79 22.27
CA SER A 229 8.55 3.29 22.37
C SER A 229 8.66 1.77 22.19
N THR A 230 7.53 1.06 22.13
CA THR A 230 7.45 -0.40 21.96
C THR A 230 6.41 -0.78 20.90
N SER A 231 6.66 -1.90 20.21
CA SER A 231 5.68 -2.51 19.31
C SER A 231 4.62 -3.33 20.06
N HIS A 232 4.81 -3.59 21.36
CA HIS A 232 3.85 -4.32 22.19
C HIS A 232 2.51 -3.59 22.22
N GLU A 233 1.42 -4.30 21.90
CA GLU A 233 0.04 -3.81 21.86
C GLU A 233 -0.21 -2.59 20.94
N LEU A 234 0.76 -2.23 20.10
CA LEU A 234 0.69 -1.04 19.27
C LEU A 234 -0.36 -1.20 18.16
N ALA A 235 -0.42 -2.37 17.52
CA ALA A 235 -1.41 -2.65 16.49
C ALA A 235 -2.83 -2.64 17.06
N GLU A 236 -3.02 -3.23 18.23
CA GLU A 236 -4.27 -3.27 18.99
C GLU A 236 -4.75 -1.85 19.31
N THR A 237 -3.85 -1.01 19.82
CA THR A 237 -4.12 0.40 20.12
C THR A 237 -4.57 1.16 18.89
N VAL A 238 -3.90 0.94 17.74
CA VAL A 238 -4.29 1.55 16.45
C VAL A 238 -5.70 1.09 16.04
N VAL A 239 -5.98 -0.21 16.11
CA VAL A 239 -7.29 -0.79 15.77
C VAL A 239 -8.40 -0.24 16.66
N GLN A 240 -8.16 -0.16 17.97
CA GLN A 240 -9.10 0.43 18.92
C GLN A 240 -9.42 1.88 18.57
N LYS A 241 -8.41 2.70 18.27
CA LYS A 241 -8.63 4.09 17.84
C LYS A 241 -9.40 4.20 16.53
N LEU A 242 -9.15 3.34 15.56
CA LEU A 242 -9.88 3.35 14.28
C LEU A 242 -11.36 2.93 14.46
N LYS A 243 -11.63 2.00 15.37
CA LYS A 243 -12.98 1.48 15.63
C LYS A 243 -13.76 2.31 16.64
N ALA A 244 -13.10 3.16 17.42
CA ALA A 244 -13.76 4.02 18.39
C ALA A 244 -14.89 4.84 17.74
N PRO A 245 -16.05 4.97 18.40
CA PRO A 245 -17.11 5.88 17.94
C PRO A 245 -16.56 7.31 17.95
N LYS A 246 -17.00 8.13 16.98
CA LYS A 246 -16.66 9.57 17.00
C LYS A 246 -17.20 10.16 18.31
N PRO A 247 -16.40 10.97 19.04
CA PRO A 247 -16.95 11.76 20.13
C PRO A 247 -18.08 12.64 19.57
N ALA A 248 -19.17 12.73 20.34
CA ALA A 248 -20.39 13.47 20.00
C ALA A 248 -20.13 14.97 19.80
#